data_AF-A0A9C9VJF6-F1
#
_entry.id   AF-A0A9C9VJF6-F1
#
_cell.length_a   1.000
_cell.length_b   1.000
_cell.length_c   1.000
_cell.angle_alpha   90.00
_cell.angle_beta   90.00
_cell.angle_gamma   90.00
#
_symmetry.space_group_name_H-M   'P 1'
#
loop_
_entity.id
_entity.type
_entity.pdbx_description
1 polymer ?
#
loop_
_entity_poly.entity_id
_entity_poly.type
_entity_poly.pdbx_seq_one_letter_code
_entity_poly.pdbx_strand_id
1 'polypeptide(L)'
;LEPIRSCGINISNIRLSLPVIISGVLFGIMHFALVSTGASFSLVIQIVVSAMLLGMIAGFFQEKHNNFTFAFIVHMTANLSGLIISIVL
;
A
#
# COMPACT_ATOMS: atom_id res chain seq x y z
N LEU A 1 10.75 -16.25 -2.03
CA LEU A 1 9.54 -16.21 -1.17
C LEU A 1 8.63 -17.44 -1.33
N GLU A 2 9.00 -18.44 -2.15
CA GLU A 2 8.13 -19.57 -2.52
C GLU A 2 7.47 -20.33 -1.35
N PRO A 3 8.15 -20.65 -0.23
CA PRO A 3 7.48 -21.34 0.87
C PRO A 3 6.50 -20.45 1.66
N ILE A 4 6.62 -19.12 1.59
CA ILE A 4 5.78 -18.17 2.36
C ILE A 4 4.59 -17.67 1.53
N ARG A 5 4.70 -17.69 0.20
CA ARG A 5 3.59 -17.37 -0.72
C ARG A 5 2.40 -18.33 -0.59
N SER A 6 2.65 -19.56 -0.14
CA SER A 6 1.62 -20.57 0.09
C SER A 6 0.72 -20.28 1.30
N CYS A 7 1.10 -19.32 2.16
CA CYS A 7 0.27 -18.80 3.25
C CYS A 7 -0.35 -17.45 2.87
N GLY A 8 -1.60 -17.21 3.27
CA GLY A 8 -2.30 -15.97 2.95
C GLY A 8 -3.77 -15.97 3.33
N ILE A 9 -4.46 -14.87 3.02
CA ILE A 9 -5.89 -14.69 3.25
C ILE A 9 -6.60 -14.67 1.90
N ASN A 10 -7.65 -15.47 1.76
CA ASN A 10 -8.53 -15.43 0.61
C ASN A 10 -9.71 -14.50 0.91
N ILE A 11 -9.86 -13.45 0.10
CA ILE A 11 -11.01 -12.55 0.12
C ILE A 11 -11.74 -12.76 -1.20
N SER A 12 -12.79 -13.60 -1.17
CA SER A 12 -13.53 -14.01 -2.37
C SER A 12 -12.59 -14.55 -3.46
N ASN A 13 -12.45 -13.87 -4.59
CA ASN A 13 -11.59 -14.27 -5.72
C ASN A 13 -10.16 -13.69 -5.66
N ILE A 14 -9.81 -12.97 -4.60
CA ILE A 14 -8.51 -12.34 -4.42
C ILE A 14 -7.78 -13.08 -3.31
N ARG A 15 -6.60 -13.62 -3.64
CA ARG A 15 -5.68 -14.19 -2.65
C ARG A 15 -4.60 -13.17 -2.34
N LEU A 16 -4.56 -12.71 -1.09
CA LEU A 16 -3.46 -11.91 -0.57
C LEU A 16 -2.46 -12.84 0.10
N SER A 17 -1.27 -12.97 -0.48
CA SER A 17 -0.20 -13.76 0.11
C SER A 17 0.37 -13.06 1.35
N LEU A 18 0.95 -13.82 2.27
CA LEU A 18 1.57 -13.29 3.47
C LEU A 18 2.65 -12.23 3.15
N PRO A 19 3.52 -12.41 2.12
CA PRO A 19 4.43 -11.36 1.66
C PRO A 19 3.72 -10.05 1.30
N VAL A 20 2.59 -10.10 0.57
CA VAL A 20 1.82 -8.91 0.20
C VAL A 20 1.27 -8.19 1.44
N ILE A 21 0.72 -8.95 2.39
CA ILE A 21 0.19 -8.39 3.64
C ILE A 21 1.30 -7.72 4.45
N ILE A 22 2.41 -8.42 4.69
CA ILE A 22 3.55 -7.89 5.44
C ILE A 22 4.11 -6.64 4.76
N SER A 23 4.26 -6.67 3.43
CA SER A 23 4.75 -5.53 2.64
C SER A 23 3.83 -4.32 2.81
N GLY A 24 2.51 -4.51 2.70
CA GLY A 24 1.54 -3.45 2.89
C GLY A 24 1.57 -2.86 4.30
N VAL A 25 1.62 -3.72 5.34
CA VAL A 25 1.71 -3.28 6.75
C VAL A 25 2.98 -2.47 7.00
N LEU A 26 4.14 -2.97 6.58
CA LEU A 26 5.41 -2.25 6.72
C LEU A 26 5.40 -0.92 5.95
N PHE A 27 4.85 -0.92 4.74
CA PHE A 27 4.71 0.30 3.94
C PHE A 27 3.84 1.35 4.64
N GLY A 28 2.70 0.96 5.23
CA GLY A 28 1.89 1.84 6.05
C GLY A 28 2.65 2.38 7.27
N ILE A 29 3.28 1.49 8.05
CA ILE A 29 3.99 1.87 9.29
C ILE A 29 5.11 2.87 9.03
N MET A 30 5.85 2.75 7.90
CA MET A 30 6.90 3.72 7.56
C MET A 30 6.41 5.17 7.49
N HIS A 31 5.11 5.39 7.21
CA HIS A 31 4.54 6.73 7.13
C HIS A 31 4.29 7.38 8.50
N PHE A 32 4.42 6.64 9.62
CA PHE A 32 4.45 7.28 10.95
C PHE A 32 5.63 8.25 11.12
N ALA A 33 6.68 8.14 10.29
CA ALA A 33 7.75 9.13 10.25
C ALA A 33 7.23 10.56 9.96
N LEU A 34 6.06 10.72 9.33
CA LEU A 34 5.45 12.03 9.09
C LEU A 34 5.05 12.77 10.38
N VAL A 35 4.92 12.09 11.52
CA VAL A 35 4.71 12.78 12.80
C VAL A 35 5.87 13.74 13.10
N SER A 36 7.10 13.39 12.72
CA SER A 36 8.27 14.22 12.99
C SER A 36 8.35 15.49 12.13
N THR A 37 7.51 15.63 11.10
CA THR A 37 7.45 16.84 10.27
C THR A 37 6.50 17.90 10.82
N GLY A 38 5.82 17.61 11.94
CA GLY A 38 4.78 18.47 12.52
C GLY A 38 3.39 18.25 11.92
N ALA A 39 3.20 17.23 11.08
CA ALA A 39 1.89 16.86 10.55
C ALA A 39 0.93 16.46 11.69
N SER A 40 -0.37 16.76 11.52
CA SER A 40 -1.37 16.40 12.53
C SER A 40 -1.51 14.88 12.65
N PHE A 41 -1.69 14.39 13.87
CA PHE A 41 -1.79 12.94 14.12
C PHE A 41 -2.94 12.28 13.36
N SER A 42 -4.08 12.98 13.22
CA SER A 42 -5.23 12.52 12.43
C SER A 42 -4.88 12.34 10.94
N LEU A 43 -4.13 13.29 10.36
CA LEU A 43 -3.67 13.18 8.97
C LEU A 43 -2.69 12.01 8.82
N VAL A 44 -1.76 11.83 9.75
CA VAL A 44 -0.79 10.72 9.69
C VAL A 44 -1.50 9.37 9.78
N ILE A 45 -2.49 9.20 10.67
CA ILE A 45 -3.28 7.95 10.73
C ILE A 45 -3.96 7.68 9.39
N GLN A 46 -4.57 8.70 8.78
CA GLN A 46 -5.22 8.56 7.47
C GLN A 46 -4.22 8.12 6.41
N ILE A 47 -3.03 8.71 6.39
CA ILE A 47 -1.95 8.34 5.45
C ILE A 47 -1.48 6.91 5.71
N VAL A 48 -1.25 6.50 6.96
CA VAL A 48 -0.79 5.15 7.33
C VAL A 48 -1.78 4.09 6.84
N VAL A 49 -3.07 4.27 7.13
CA VAL A 49 -4.12 3.32 6.69
C VAL A 49 -4.22 3.29 5.17
N SER A 50 -4.21 4.45 4.51
CA SER A 50 -4.31 4.54 3.05
C SER A 50 -3.09 3.93 2.35
N ALA A 51 -1.88 4.24 2.83
CA ALA A 51 -0.63 3.67 2.35
C ALA A 51 -0.62 2.15 2.54
N MET A 52 -1.05 1.65 3.70
CA MET A 52 -1.13 0.21 3.95
C MET A 52 -2.01 -0.51 2.92
N LEU A 53 -3.22 -0.01 2.67
CA LEU A 53 -4.14 -0.58 1.68
C LEU A 53 -3.54 -0.50 0.26
N LEU A 54 -2.98 0.65 -0.11
CA LEU A 54 -2.34 0.85 -1.41
C LEU A 54 -1.14 -0.09 -1.61
N GLY A 55 -0.33 -0.28 -0.57
CA GLY A 55 0.81 -1.19 -0.57
C GLY A 55 0.38 -2.65 -0.77
N MET A 56 -0.74 -3.08 -0.15
CA MET A 56 -1.30 -4.41 -0.41
C MET A 56 -1.82 -4.55 -1.85
N ILE A 57 -2.47 -3.52 -2.41
CA ILE A 57 -2.95 -3.53 -3.80
C ILE A 57 -1.76 -3.59 -4.77
N ALA A 58 -0.75 -2.75 -4.58
CA ALA A 58 0.46 -2.72 -5.39
C ALA A 58 1.22 -4.06 -5.32
N GLY A 59 1.38 -4.62 -4.11
CA GLY A 59 1.99 -5.93 -3.90
C GLY A 59 1.20 -7.06 -4.56
N PHE A 60 -0.13 -7.03 -4.49
CA PHE A 60 -0.98 -8.01 -5.17
C PHE A 60 -0.77 -8.01 -6.69
N PHE A 61 -0.78 -6.85 -7.34
CA PHE A 61 -0.56 -6.78 -8.78
C PHE A 61 0.88 -7.11 -9.18
N GLN A 62 1.86 -6.71 -8.38
CA GLN A 62 3.25 -7.11 -8.58
C GLN A 62 3.39 -8.64 -8.54
N GLU A 63 2.78 -9.29 -7.55
CA GLU A 63 2.83 -10.74 -7.40
C GLU A 63 2.08 -11.45 -8.53
N LYS A 64 0.87 -10.99 -8.86
CA LYS A 64 0.03 -11.56 -9.92
C LYS A 64 0.69 -11.54 -11.29
N HIS A 65 1.43 -10.47 -11.61
CA HIS A 65 2.08 -10.30 -12.91
C HIS A 65 3.59 -10.56 -12.88
N ASN A 66 4.14 -10.88 -11.70
CA ASN A 66 5.58 -10.97 -11.44
C ASN A 66 6.37 -9.78 -12.01
N ASN A 67 5.81 -8.57 -11.89
CA ASN A 67 6.33 -7.38 -12.55
C ASN A 67 6.10 -6.11 -11.71
N PHE A 68 7.18 -5.41 -11.38
CA PHE A 68 7.15 -4.19 -10.57
C PHE A 68 6.49 -2.99 -11.25
N THR A 69 6.37 -2.99 -12.58
CA THR A 69 5.69 -1.91 -13.31
C THR A 69 4.24 -1.73 -12.83
N PHE A 70 3.55 -2.80 -12.46
CA PHE A 70 2.19 -2.68 -11.92
C PHE A 70 2.15 -2.01 -10.54
N ALA A 71 3.10 -2.33 -9.66
CA ALA A 71 3.20 -1.64 -8.38
C ALA A 71 3.51 -0.14 -8.56
N PHE A 72 4.40 0.20 -9.50
CA PHE A 72 4.70 1.58 -9.85
C PHE A 72 3.47 2.33 -10.35
N ILE A 73 2.71 1.74 -11.27
CA ILE A 73 1.48 2.33 -11.80
C ILE A 73 0.47 2.59 -10.67
N VAL A 74 0.19 1.58 -9.83
CA VAL A 74 -0.73 1.71 -8.70
C VAL A 74 -0.31 2.84 -7.76
N HIS A 75 0.97 2.91 -7.40
CA HIS A 75 1.48 3.94 -6.50
C HIS A 75 1.40 5.34 -7.11
N MET A 76 1.81 5.50 -8.37
CA MET A 76 1.76 6.79 -9.07
C MET A 76 0.33 7.28 -9.30
N THR A 77 -0.61 6.38 -9.61
CA THR A 77 -2.02 6.74 -9.74
C THR A 77 -2.58 7.27 -8.42
N ALA A 78 -2.25 6.64 -7.29
CA ALA A 78 -2.69 7.12 -5.99
C ALA A 78 -2.08 8.50 -5.65
N ASN A 79 -0.78 8.70 -5.86
CA ASN A 79 -0.13 9.99 -5.65
C ASN A 79 -0.74 11.10 -6.52
N LEU A 80 -1.01 10.80 -7.79
CA LEU A 80 -1.64 11.76 -8.71
C LEU A 80 -3.05 12.13 -8.23
N SER A 81 -3.86 11.15 -7.84
CA SER A 81 -5.19 11.43 -7.29
C SER A 81 -5.14 12.25 -6.00
N GLY A 82 -4.20 11.95 -5.08
CA GLY A 82 -3.99 12.71 -3.86
C GLY A 82 -3.58 14.15 -4.13
N LEU A 83 -2.69 14.36 -5.10
CA LEU A 83 -2.29 15.71 -5.54
C LEU A 83 -3.47 16.50 -6.11
N ILE A 84 -4.26 15.90 -7.00
CA ILE A 84 -5.44 16.55 -7.59
C ILE A 84 -6.44 16.94 -6.50
N ILE A 85 -6.74 16.03 -5.58
CA ILE A 85 -7.65 16.29 -4.45
C ILE A 85 -7.13 17.47 -3.62
N SER A 86 -5.83 17.50 -3.31
CA SER A 86 -5.21 18.57 -2.50
C SER A 86 -5.18 19.95 -3.20
N ILE A 87 -5.35 20.01 -4.53
CA ILE A 87 -5.39 21.27 -5.28
C ILE A 87 -6.83 21.77 -5.41
N VAL A 88 -7.80 20.87 -5.48
CA VAL A 88 -9.22 21.21 -5.75
C VAL A 88 -10.01 21.51 -4.48
N LEU A 89 -9.68 20.85 -3.37
CA LEU A 89 -10.31 21.02 -2.05
C LEU A 89 -9.39 21.78 -1.10
#